data_AF-A0A099T6S4-F1
#
_entry.id   AF-A0A099T6S4-F1
#
_cell.length_a   1.000
_cell.length_b   1.000
_cell.length_c   1.000
_cell.angle_alpha   90.00
_cell.angle_beta   90.00
_cell.angle_gamma   90.00
#
_symmetry.space_group_name_H-M   'P 1'
#
loop_
_entity.id
_entity.type
_entity.pdbx_description
1 polymer ?
#
loop_
_entity_poly.entity_id
_entity_poly.type
_entity_poly.pdbx_seq_one_letter_code
_entity_poly.pdbx_strand_id
1 'polypeptide(L)'
;MSELVLPSQNEAHGFYGQMSACALRDRPTDRIWAVTCAFIGLATGAGTENEMRGIRDFLDSPMGRHFADDLIEALQGRTINNEIAIIKAIEKWQASTISAETQREEGIPAGLPYLTGWVQHFVILGVNDTAD
;
A
#
# COMPACT_ATOMS: atom_id res chain seq x y z
N MET A 1 2.42 -13.75 -16.57
CA MET A 1 1.98 -12.37 -16.31
C MET A 1 3.21 -11.64 -15.83
N SER A 2 3.75 -10.73 -16.63
CA SER A 2 4.81 -9.84 -16.15
C SER A 2 4.13 -8.89 -15.16
N GLU A 3 4.25 -9.17 -13.86
CA GLU A 3 3.77 -8.27 -12.81
C GLU A 3 4.40 -6.90 -13.05
N LEU A 4 3.57 -5.93 -13.42
CA LEU A 4 4.01 -4.56 -13.64
C LEU A 4 4.28 -3.92 -12.27
N VAL A 5 5.41 -4.27 -11.65
CA VAL A 5 5.90 -3.57 -10.46
C VAL A 5 6.51 -2.26 -10.91
N LEU A 6 5.78 -1.17 -10.68
CA LEU A 6 6.28 0.18 -10.91
C LEU A 6 7.24 0.57 -9.78
N PRO A 7 8.37 1.23 -10.06
CA PRO A 7 9.25 1.74 -9.01
C PRO A 7 8.55 2.87 -8.23
N SER A 8 8.95 3.05 -6.97
CA SER A 8 8.55 4.21 -6.17
C SER A 8 8.97 5.51 -6.86
N GLN A 9 8.14 6.54 -6.77
CA GLN A 9 8.45 7.91 -7.18
C GLN A 9 8.81 8.81 -5.98
N ASN A 10 8.75 8.27 -4.75
CA ASN A 10 8.96 9.00 -3.52
C ASN A 10 9.80 8.21 -2.50
N GLU A 11 11.00 7.78 -2.89
CA GLU A 11 11.87 6.93 -2.06
C GLU A 11 12.25 7.54 -0.70
N ALA A 12 12.19 8.87 -0.56
CA ALA A 12 12.48 9.56 0.69
C ALA A 12 11.33 9.52 1.71
N HIS A 13 10.09 9.30 1.25
CA HIS A 13 8.88 9.32 2.08
C HIS A 13 7.98 8.09 1.78
N GLY A 14 6.72 8.14 2.24
CA GLY A 14 5.77 7.03 2.11
C GLY A 14 6.27 5.72 2.72
N PHE A 15 5.80 4.62 2.13
CA PHE A 15 6.19 3.26 2.47
C PHE A 15 7.69 3.03 2.27
N TYR A 16 8.23 3.47 1.12
CA TYR A 16 9.61 3.19 0.74
C TYR A 16 10.59 3.83 1.72
N GLY A 17 10.39 5.10 2.06
CA GLY A 17 11.22 5.80 3.05
C GLY A 17 11.13 5.14 4.44
N GLN A 18 9.92 4.79 4.88
CA GLN A 18 9.69 4.16 6.18
C GLN A 18 10.36 2.79 6.29
N MET A 19 10.23 1.95 5.26
CA MET A 19 10.89 0.65 5.21
C MET A 19 12.40 0.75 5.03
N SER A 20 12.90 1.78 4.33
CA SER A 20 14.34 2.01 4.19
C SER A 20 15.03 2.37 5.51
N ALA A 21 14.31 3.08 6.40
CA ALA A 21 14.77 3.38 7.75
C ALA A 21 14.57 2.22 8.75
N CYS A 22 13.79 1.19 8.39
CA CYS A 22 13.50 0.06 9.25
C CYS A 22 14.72 -0.86 9.43
N ALA A 23 15.22 -0.99 10.66
CA ALA A 23 16.32 -1.91 10.97
C ALA A 23 15.88 -3.39 11.03
N LEU A 24 14.58 -3.68 11.10
CA LEU A 24 14.03 -5.03 11.22
C LEU A 24 13.82 -5.73 9.87
N ARG A 25 14.07 -5.05 8.76
CA ARG A 25 13.94 -5.63 7.42
C ARG A 25 14.95 -6.76 7.19
N ASP A 26 14.49 -7.86 6.60
CA ASP A 26 15.30 -9.04 6.24
C ASP A 26 15.88 -8.96 4.82
N ARG A 27 15.50 -7.95 4.04
CA ARG A 27 15.89 -7.76 2.62
C ARG A 27 15.91 -6.28 2.21
N PRO A 28 16.52 -5.94 1.07
CA PRO A 28 16.52 -4.56 0.54
C PRO A 28 15.11 -4.02 0.30
N THR A 29 14.92 -2.71 0.45
CA THR A 29 13.60 -2.06 0.28
C THR A 29 12.99 -2.36 -1.08
N ASP A 30 13.78 -2.41 -2.17
CA ASP A 30 13.30 -2.78 -3.51
C ASP A 30 12.55 -4.11 -3.54
N ARG A 31 13.05 -5.11 -2.80
CA ARG A 31 12.42 -6.43 -2.72
C ARG A 31 11.15 -6.40 -1.88
N ILE A 32 11.13 -5.61 -0.81
CA ILE A 32 9.93 -5.42 0.01
C ILE A 32 8.86 -4.71 -0.80
N TRP A 33 9.23 -3.61 -1.46
CA TRP A 33 8.38 -2.83 -2.35
C TRP A 33 7.70 -3.73 -3.39
N ALA A 34 8.48 -4.51 -4.15
CA ALA A 34 7.94 -5.38 -5.19
C ALA A 34 6.92 -6.40 -4.64
N VAL A 35 7.25 -7.04 -3.51
CA VAL A 35 6.35 -8.02 -2.87
C VAL A 35 5.10 -7.34 -2.32
N THR A 36 5.22 -6.17 -1.71
CA THR A 36 4.10 -5.39 -1.21
C THR A 36 3.16 -4.99 -2.35
N CYS A 37 3.68 -4.50 -3.48
CA CYS A 37 2.86 -4.19 -4.66
C CYS A 37 2.07 -5.41 -5.15
N ALA A 38 2.74 -6.56 -5.27
CA ALA A 38 2.10 -7.80 -5.70
C ALA A 38 1.01 -8.25 -4.74
N PHE A 39 1.28 -8.26 -3.42
CA PHE A 39 0.32 -8.73 -2.42
C PHE A 39 -0.88 -7.77 -2.27
N ILE A 40 -0.66 -6.46 -2.39
CA ILE A 40 -1.77 -5.49 -2.45
C ILE A 40 -2.61 -5.72 -3.70
N GLY A 41 -1.98 -5.94 -4.86
CA GLY A 41 -2.69 -6.27 -6.11
C GLY A 41 -3.59 -7.48 -5.94
N LEU A 42 -3.05 -8.57 -5.39
CA LEU A 42 -3.82 -9.79 -5.08
C LEU A 42 -4.96 -9.54 -4.09
N ALA A 43 -4.72 -8.80 -3.01
CA ALA A 43 -5.70 -8.54 -1.97
C ALA A 43 -6.86 -7.62 -2.42
N THR A 44 -6.59 -6.73 -3.37
CA THR A 44 -7.57 -5.74 -3.86
C THR A 44 -8.18 -6.12 -5.21
N GLY A 45 -7.67 -7.15 -5.88
CA GLY A 45 -8.06 -7.52 -7.25
C GLY A 45 -7.48 -6.61 -8.34
N ALA A 46 -6.56 -5.71 -7.99
CA ALA A 46 -5.89 -4.81 -8.91
C ALA A 46 -4.85 -5.55 -9.78
N GLY A 47 -4.87 -5.29 -11.09
CA GLY A 47 -3.93 -5.92 -12.02
C GLY A 47 -3.72 -5.20 -13.36
N THR A 48 -4.51 -4.16 -13.66
CA THR A 48 -4.31 -3.30 -14.83
C THR A 48 -3.19 -2.28 -14.59
N GLU A 49 -2.64 -1.70 -15.65
CA GLU A 49 -1.56 -0.72 -15.55
C GLU A 49 -1.92 0.50 -14.68
N ASN A 50 -3.16 0.99 -14.80
CA ASN A 50 -3.65 2.11 -14.01
C ASN A 50 -3.85 1.73 -12.54
N GLU A 51 -4.28 0.49 -12.27
CA GLU A 51 -4.39 0.00 -10.90
C GLU A 51 -3.01 -0.19 -10.24
N MET A 52 -2.02 -0.66 -10.99
CA MET A 52 -0.64 -0.74 -10.50
C MET A 52 -0.03 0.65 -10.24
N ARG A 53 -0.39 1.67 -11.05
CA ARG A 53 -0.09 3.08 -10.74
C ARG A 53 -0.74 3.52 -9.43
N GLY A 54 -2.03 3.24 -9.24
CA GLY A 54 -2.71 3.55 -7.98
C GLY A 54 -2.08 2.87 -6.76
N ILE A 55 -1.59 1.63 -6.89
CA ILE A 55 -0.83 0.95 -5.82
C ILE A 55 0.48 1.68 -5.51
N ARG A 56 1.26 2.08 -6.53
CA ARG A 56 2.48 2.87 -6.33
C ARG A 56 2.15 4.19 -5.63
N ASP A 57 1.17 4.92 -6.14
CA ASP A 57 0.81 6.25 -5.64
C ASP A 57 0.27 6.17 -4.20
N PHE A 58 -0.50 5.12 -3.88
CA PHE A 58 -0.87 4.77 -2.51
C PHE A 58 0.35 4.54 -1.61
N LEU A 59 1.31 3.72 -2.03
CA LEU A 59 2.50 3.41 -1.24
C LEU A 59 3.42 4.63 -1.07
N ASP A 60 3.47 5.53 -2.05
CA ASP A 60 4.25 6.77 -2.00
C ASP A 60 3.58 7.88 -1.17
N SER A 61 2.31 7.69 -0.78
CA SER A 61 1.51 8.65 -0.01
C SER A 61 1.76 8.62 1.50
N PRO A 62 1.21 9.59 2.27
CA PRO A 62 1.14 9.50 3.74
C PRO A 62 0.43 8.24 4.24
N MET A 63 -0.58 7.75 3.51
CA MET A 63 -1.28 6.52 3.88
C MET A 63 -0.39 5.28 3.70
N GLY A 64 0.48 5.27 2.69
CA GLY A 64 1.53 4.26 2.52
C GLY A 64 2.53 4.23 3.67
N ARG A 65 2.82 5.38 4.29
CA ARG A 65 3.62 5.44 5.54
C ARG A 65 2.90 4.76 6.70
N HIS A 66 1.62 5.04 6.91
CA HIS A 66 0.84 4.39 7.96
C HIS A 66 0.74 2.87 7.75
N PHE A 67 0.60 2.44 6.51
CA PHE A 67 0.67 1.01 6.16
C PHE A 67 2.03 0.40 6.52
N ALA A 68 3.13 1.12 6.25
CA ALA A 68 4.47 0.68 6.66
C ALA A 68 4.63 0.62 8.18
N ASP A 69 4.05 1.56 8.92
CA ASP A 69 4.10 1.55 10.40
C ASP A 69 3.45 0.28 10.97
N ASP A 70 2.30 -0.14 10.42
CA ASP A 70 1.63 -1.39 10.80
C ASP A 70 2.43 -2.66 10.44
N LEU A 71 3.12 -2.64 9.29
CA LEU A 71 4.05 -3.70 8.90
C LEU A 71 5.22 -3.78 9.89
N ILE A 72 5.82 -2.64 10.26
CA ILE A 72 6.92 -2.56 11.21
C ILE A 72 6.47 -3.03 12.60
N GLU A 73 5.27 -2.66 13.04
CA GLU A 73 4.64 -3.18 14.26
C GLU A 73 4.57 -4.72 14.21
N ALA A 74 4.13 -5.31 13.08
CA ALA A 74 4.10 -6.75 12.92
C ALA A 74 5.50 -7.40 12.99
N LEU A 75 6.54 -6.75 12.46
CA LEU A 75 7.93 -7.23 12.54
C LEU A 75 8.49 -7.23 13.96
N GLN A 76 8.04 -6.30 14.81
CA GLN A 76 8.47 -6.24 16.22
C GLN A 76 8.07 -7.49 17.03
N GLY A 77 7.16 -8.33 16.51
CA GLY A 77 6.83 -9.65 17.06
C GLY A 77 7.96 -10.69 17.04
N ARG A 78 9.16 -10.34 16.55
CA ARG A 78 10.46 -11.07 16.59
C ARG A 78 10.54 -12.47 15.97
N THR A 79 9.45 -13.07 15.50
CA THR A 79 9.44 -14.37 14.81
C THR A 79 8.85 -14.32 13.40
N ILE A 80 8.68 -13.11 12.84
CA ILE A 80 7.93 -12.85 11.62
C ILE A 80 8.89 -12.28 10.57
N ASN A 81 8.95 -12.91 9.39
CA ASN A 81 9.70 -12.38 8.25
C ASN A 81 8.90 -11.27 7.54
N ASN A 82 9.54 -10.54 6.62
CA ASN A 82 8.87 -9.41 5.94
C ASN A 82 7.62 -9.81 5.16
N GLU A 83 7.60 -10.98 4.51
CA GLU A 83 6.42 -11.45 3.76
C GLU A 83 5.21 -11.69 4.67
N ILE A 84 5.41 -12.38 5.80
CA ILE A 84 4.32 -12.62 6.76
C ILE A 84 3.88 -11.30 7.40
N ALA A 85 4.81 -10.37 7.66
CA ALA A 85 4.45 -9.04 8.16
C ALA A 85 3.62 -8.23 7.16
N ILE A 86 3.95 -8.29 5.87
CA ILE A 86 3.15 -7.66 4.79
C ILE A 86 1.74 -8.27 4.79
N ILE A 87 1.62 -9.60 4.82
CA ILE A 87 0.32 -10.28 4.84
C ILE A 87 -0.52 -9.81 6.05
N LYS A 88 0.08 -9.76 7.24
CA LYS A 88 -0.60 -9.30 8.45
C LYS A 88 -1.05 -7.83 8.37
N ALA A 89 -0.24 -6.95 7.81
CA ALA A 89 -0.62 -5.56 7.58
C ALA A 89 -1.80 -5.46 6.60
N ILE A 90 -1.76 -6.22 5.51
CA ILE A 90 -2.86 -6.31 4.54
C ILE A 90 -4.14 -6.82 5.21
N GLU A 91 -4.07 -7.91 5.97
CA GLU A 91 -5.22 -8.46 6.69
C GLU A 91 -5.81 -7.45 7.68
N LYS A 92 -4.96 -6.76 8.45
CA LYS A 92 -5.38 -5.70 9.38
C LYS A 92 -6.16 -4.60 8.67
N TRP A 93 -5.68 -4.17 7.49
CA TRP A 93 -6.32 -3.11 6.72
C TRP A 93 -7.58 -3.60 6.01
N GLN A 94 -7.59 -4.83 5.48
CA GLN A 94 -8.77 -5.42 4.84
C GLN A 94 -9.88 -5.73 5.86
N ALA A 95 -9.56 -5.97 7.13
CA ALA A 95 -10.53 -6.21 8.19
C ALA A 95 -11.30 -4.96 8.63
N SER A 96 -10.73 -3.77 8.39
CA SER A 96 -11.39 -2.49 8.66
C SER A 96 -12.13 -1.99 7.43
N THR A 97 -13.13 -1.12 7.62
CA THR A 97 -13.88 -0.51 6.52
C THR A 97 -13.70 1.00 6.48
N ILE A 98 -13.85 1.57 5.29
CA ILE A 98 -13.92 3.02 5.09
C ILE A 98 -15.10 3.57 5.90
N SER A 99 -14.80 4.53 6.77
CA SER A 99 -15.79 5.17 7.63
C SER A 99 -16.60 6.23 6.89
N ALA A 100 -17.75 6.63 7.45
CA ALA A 100 -18.52 7.74 6.91
C ALA A 100 -17.75 9.08 6.96
N GLU A 101 -16.84 9.23 7.93
CA GLU A 101 -15.95 10.39 8.03
C GLU A 101 -14.96 10.42 6.87
N THR A 102 -14.27 9.30 6.62
CA THR A 102 -13.34 9.16 5.48
C THR A 102 -14.05 9.38 4.15
N GLN A 103 -15.28 8.90 3.98
CA GLN A 103 -16.07 9.20 2.79
C GLN A 103 -16.31 10.69 2.60
N ARG A 104 -16.65 11.42 3.66
CA ARG A 104 -16.91 12.85 3.60
C ARG A 104 -15.65 13.65 3.25
N GLU A 105 -14.50 13.22 3.75
CA GLU A 105 -13.24 13.96 3.61
C GLU A 105 -12.53 13.65 2.29
N GLU A 106 -12.50 12.38 1.91
CA GLU A 106 -11.67 11.87 0.80
C GLU A 106 -12.52 11.43 -0.41
N GLY A 107 -13.84 11.39 -0.28
CA GLY A 107 -14.75 10.92 -1.32
C GLY A 107 -14.74 9.40 -1.53
N ILE A 108 -14.04 8.63 -0.67
CA ILE A 108 -13.94 7.17 -0.77
C ILE A 108 -15.25 6.52 -0.27
N PRO A 109 -15.91 5.63 -1.03
CA PRO A 109 -17.18 5.03 -0.58
C PRO A 109 -17.07 4.29 0.77
N ALA A 110 -17.94 4.63 1.72
CA ALA A 110 -17.99 3.96 3.01
C ALA A 110 -18.41 2.48 2.89
N GLY A 111 -17.93 1.66 3.81
CA GLY A 111 -18.22 0.22 3.84
C GLY A 111 -17.32 -0.63 2.94
N LEU A 112 -16.50 -0.03 2.07
CA LEU A 112 -15.42 -0.74 1.38
C LEU A 112 -14.36 -1.19 2.40
N PRO A 113 -13.70 -2.33 2.18
CA PRO A 113 -12.49 -2.66 2.94
C PRO A 113 -11.45 -1.54 2.81
N TYR A 114 -10.78 -1.20 3.92
CA TYR A 114 -9.99 0.03 4.04
C TYR A 114 -8.87 0.11 3.01
N LEU A 115 -8.08 -0.96 2.85
CA LEU A 115 -7.01 -1.03 1.84
C LEU A 115 -7.56 -0.88 0.41
N THR A 116 -8.65 -1.58 0.09
CA THR A 116 -9.28 -1.51 -1.23
C THR A 116 -9.78 -0.11 -1.55
N GLY A 117 -10.42 0.56 -0.60
CA GLY A 117 -10.90 1.93 -0.76
C GLY A 117 -9.76 2.92 -1.06
N TRP A 118 -8.66 2.85 -0.31
CA TRP A 118 -7.50 3.72 -0.54
C TRP A 118 -6.80 3.44 -1.87
N VAL A 119 -6.57 2.18 -2.24
CA VAL A 119 -5.95 1.86 -3.54
C VAL A 119 -6.81 2.39 -4.69
N GLN A 120 -8.12 2.17 -4.66
CA GLN A 120 -9.03 2.68 -5.69
C GLN A 120 -9.07 4.22 -5.76
N HIS A 121 -9.00 4.89 -4.62
CA HIS A 121 -8.92 6.35 -4.57
C HIS A 121 -7.70 6.89 -5.34
N PHE A 122 -6.52 6.29 -5.12
CA PHE A 122 -5.31 6.69 -5.85
C PHE A 122 -5.35 6.35 -7.34
N VAL A 123 -6.04 5.27 -7.74
CA VAL A 123 -6.31 5.01 -9.17
C VAL A 123 -7.10 6.16 -9.80
N ILE A 124 -8.14 6.64 -9.12
CA ILE A 124 -9.00 7.73 -9.63
C ILE A 124 -8.23 9.05 -9.68
N LEU A 125 -7.46 9.39 -8.64
CA LEU A 125 -6.63 10.59 -8.61
C LEU A 125 -5.61 10.59 -9.76
N GLY A 126 -4.87 9.50 -9.95
CA GLY A 126 -3.87 9.40 -11.01
C GLY A 126 -4.45 9.45 -12.42
N VAL A 127 -5.71 9.01 -12.63
CA VAL A 127 -6.40 9.18 -13.91
C VAL A 127 -6.68 10.66 -14.20
N ASN A 128 -7.11 11.42 -13.19
CA ASN A 128 -7.41 12.84 -13.35
C ASN A 128 -6.15 13.66 -13.66
N ASP A 129 -5.00 13.34 -13.06
CA ASP A 129 -3.73 14.02 -13.31
C ASP A 129 -3.16 13.80 -14.73
N THR A 130 -3.62 12.76 -15.44
CA THR A 130 -3.20 12.47 -16.83
C THR A 130 -4.13 13.06 -17.90
N ALA A 131 -5.24 13.67 -17.49
CA ALA A 131 -6.25 14.23 -18.39
C ALA A 131 -6.07 15.73 -18.69
N ASP A 132 -5.08 16.37 -18.07
CA ASP A 132 -4.63 17.75 -18.33
C ASP A 132 -3.31 17.79 -19.15
#